data_AF-A0A103Y7K3-F1
#
_entry.id   AF-A0A103Y7K3-F1
#
_cell.length_a   1.000
_cell.length_b   1.000
_cell.length_c   1.000
_cell.angle_alpha   90.00
_cell.angle_beta   90.00
_cell.angle_gamma   90.00
#
_symmetry.space_group_name_H-M   'P 1'
#
loop_
_entity.id
_entity.type
_entity.pdbx_description
1 polymer ?
#
loop_
_entity_poly.entity_id
_entity_poly.type
_entity_poly.pdbx_seq_one_letter_code
_entity_poly.pdbx_strand_id
1 'polypeptide(L)'
;GRGANAVTDSDEWLSERAENGEGFPLCPSRRLSKKEEVEPPSQSSELTFSAVKMADTKAVTIRTRKFMTNRLLSRKQFVIDVLHPGRPNVSKAELKEKLGRIYDVKDPNSIFVFKFRTHFGGGKSTGFGLIYDSVENAKKYEPKYRLVRNGLDTKIEKSRKQMKERKNRSKKIRGVKKTKAGDAAKKKK
;
A
#
# COMPACT_ATOMS: atom_id res chain seq x y z
N GLY A 1 -30.46 51.87 3.04
CA GLY A 1 -29.81 52.70 4.07
C GLY A 1 -28.66 51.92 4.68
N ARG A 2 -27.47 52.54 4.65
CA ARG A 2 -26.25 52.36 5.47
C ARG A 2 -25.88 51.00 6.11
N GLY A 3 -24.65 50.57 5.79
CA GLY A 3 -23.64 50.04 6.74
C GLY A 3 -23.46 48.52 6.72
N ALA A 4 -22.27 47.93 6.87
CA ALA A 4 -20.90 48.42 6.96
C ALA A 4 -19.93 47.21 6.82
N ASN A 5 -18.65 47.53 6.70
CA ASN A 5 -17.48 46.71 6.38
C ASN A 5 -17.14 45.56 7.34
N ALA A 6 -16.43 44.57 6.83
CA ALA A 6 -15.27 43.94 7.51
C ALA A 6 -14.30 43.37 6.46
N VAL A 7 -13.18 44.08 6.28
CA VAL A 7 -11.94 43.63 5.65
C VAL A 7 -11.11 42.98 6.76
N THR A 8 -10.54 41.80 6.53
CA THR A 8 -9.44 41.25 7.35
C THR A 8 -8.45 40.48 6.48
N ASP A 9 -7.28 41.09 6.27
CA ASP A 9 -5.95 40.52 6.55
C ASP A 9 -5.58 39.16 5.96
N SER A 10 -5.48 39.05 4.64
CA SER A 10 -4.71 37.97 4.01
C SER A 10 -3.98 38.37 2.74
N ASP A 11 -4.35 39.50 2.12
CA ASP A 11 -3.82 39.93 0.83
C ASP A 11 -2.60 40.87 0.93
N GLU A 12 -2.20 41.33 2.12
CA GLU A 12 -0.99 42.15 2.29
C GLU A 12 0.31 41.33 2.41
N TRP A 13 0.25 40.01 2.67
CA TRP A 13 1.45 39.20 2.85
C TRP A 13 2.11 38.72 1.54
N LEU A 14 1.40 38.83 0.41
CA LEU A 14 1.89 38.39 -0.91
C LEU A 14 2.56 39.51 -1.71
N SER A 15 2.55 40.75 -1.22
CA SER A 15 3.14 41.90 -1.92
C SER A 15 4.53 42.30 -1.43
N GLU A 16 5.02 41.73 -0.33
CA GLU A 16 6.32 42.07 0.29
C GLU A 16 7.47 41.13 -0.08
N ARG A 17 7.24 40.12 -0.94
CA ARG A 17 8.29 39.19 -1.41
C ARG A 17 8.78 39.47 -2.82
N ALA A 18 8.27 40.51 -3.47
CA ALA A 18 8.58 40.88 -4.85
C ALA A 18 9.70 41.93 -5.00
N GLU A 19 10.30 42.41 -3.89
CA GLU A 19 11.36 43.43 -3.93
C GLU A 19 12.80 42.88 -3.81
N ASN A 20 12.99 41.58 -3.54
CA ASN A 20 14.32 40.99 -3.46
C ASN A 20 14.62 40.22 -4.75
N GLY A 21 15.22 40.93 -5.70
CA GLY A 21 15.66 40.38 -6.98
C GLY A 21 16.77 39.34 -6.83
N GLU A 22 16.43 38.08 -7.10
CA GLU A 22 17.39 37.05 -7.50
C GLU A 22 16.82 36.32 -8.72
N GLY A 23 17.35 36.68 -9.90
CA GLY A 23 16.90 36.14 -11.18
C GLY A 23 17.39 34.73 -11.41
N PHE A 24 16.50 33.87 -11.92
CA PHE A 24 16.87 32.62 -12.58
C PHE A 24 17.34 32.90 -14.01
N PRO A 25 18.58 32.60 -14.40
CA PRO A 25 18.97 32.67 -15.80
C PRO A 25 18.56 31.41 -16.56
N LEU A 26 17.85 31.65 -17.66
CA LEU A 26 17.51 30.68 -18.70
C LEU A 26 18.76 30.10 -19.38
N CYS A 27 18.57 28.86 -19.82
CA CYS A 27 19.47 28.00 -20.59
C CYS A 27 19.93 28.61 -21.92
N PRO A 28 21.17 28.33 -22.37
CA PRO A 28 21.48 28.28 -23.79
C PRO A 28 22.06 26.92 -24.23
N SER A 29 21.43 26.36 -25.26
CA SER A 29 21.92 25.23 -26.06
C SER A 29 23.16 25.62 -26.88
N ARG A 30 24.26 24.85 -26.84
CA ARG A 30 25.08 24.55 -28.05
C ARG A 30 26.16 23.48 -27.88
N ARG A 31 26.10 22.55 -28.84
CA ARG A 31 27.20 22.03 -29.69
C ARG A 31 27.97 20.77 -29.23
N LEU A 32 27.90 19.79 -30.13
CA LEU A 32 28.56 18.49 -30.21
C LEU A 32 30.09 18.55 -30.37
N SER A 33 30.70 17.37 -30.13
CA SER A 33 32.10 16.92 -30.30
C SER A 33 32.94 17.04 -29.02
N LYS A 34 33.69 16.04 -28.54
CA LYS A 34 34.34 14.87 -29.16
C LYS A 34 34.31 13.67 -28.21
N LYS A 35 34.44 12.48 -28.81
CA LYS A 35 34.82 11.21 -28.18
C LYS A 35 36.14 11.35 -27.43
N GLU A 36 36.21 10.77 -26.23
CA GLU A 36 37.43 10.15 -25.73
C GLU A 36 37.02 8.88 -24.99
N GLU A 37 37.40 7.75 -25.58
CA GLU A 37 37.31 6.42 -24.99
C GLU A 37 38.35 6.35 -23.87
N VAL A 38 37.94 5.95 -22.67
CA VAL A 38 38.85 5.57 -21.60
C VAL A 38 38.52 4.15 -21.18
N GLU A 39 39.47 3.27 -21.42
CA GLU A 39 39.46 1.83 -21.11
C GLU A 39 39.32 1.53 -19.60
N PRO A 40 38.85 0.32 -19.23
CA PRO A 40 38.45 0.01 -17.86
C PRO A 40 39.64 -0.37 -16.96
N PRO A 41 39.73 0.14 -15.72
CA PRO A 41 40.64 -0.44 -14.73
C PRO A 41 40.07 -1.76 -14.19
N SER A 42 40.83 -2.80 -14.47
CA SER A 42 40.79 -4.14 -13.88
C SER A 42 40.76 -4.14 -12.35
N GLN A 43 39.86 -4.98 -11.81
CA GLN A 43 40.01 -5.79 -10.59
C GLN A 43 40.72 -5.17 -9.37
N SER A 44 39.93 -4.71 -8.38
CA SER A 44 40.20 -5.01 -6.96
C SER A 44 39.04 -4.61 -6.04
N SER A 45 38.58 -5.57 -5.25
CA SER A 45 37.75 -5.47 -4.04
C SER A 45 36.35 -4.86 -4.16
N GLU A 46 35.41 -5.65 -4.68
CA GLU A 46 34.04 -5.62 -4.17
C GLU A 46 34.09 -6.00 -2.69
N LEU A 47 34.01 -5.00 -1.80
CA LEU A 47 33.66 -5.24 -0.41
C LEU A 47 32.18 -5.64 -0.39
N THR A 48 31.96 -6.93 -0.59
CA THR A 48 30.75 -7.62 -0.19
C THR A 48 30.41 -7.19 1.22
N PHE A 49 29.25 -6.55 1.39
CA PHE A 49 28.62 -6.38 2.70
C PHE A 49 28.20 -7.78 3.16
N SER A 50 29.18 -8.54 3.63
CA SER A 50 29.03 -9.89 4.12
C SER A 50 28.38 -9.79 5.49
N ALA A 51 27.12 -10.21 5.52
CA ALA A 51 26.53 -10.96 6.61
C ALA A 51 26.81 -10.42 8.02
N VAL A 52 26.01 -9.45 8.45
CA VAL A 52 25.64 -9.39 9.86
C VAL A 52 24.87 -10.68 10.14
N LYS A 53 25.59 -11.64 10.74
CA LYS A 53 25.08 -12.89 11.29
C LYS A 53 23.76 -12.64 12.02
N MET A 54 22.70 -13.31 11.57
CA MET A 54 21.37 -13.38 12.19
C MET A 54 21.48 -14.01 13.60
N ALA A 55 21.86 -13.20 14.58
CA ALA A 55 22.02 -13.62 15.98
C ALA A 55 20.87 -13.15 16.88
N ASP A 56 19.67 -12.95 16.32
CA ASP A 56 18.46 -12.58 17.06
C ASP A 56 17.32 -13.59 16.87
N THR A 57 17.61 -14.86 16.56
CA THR A 57 16.60 -15.91 16.47
C THR A 57 16.16 -16.40 17.86
N LYS A 58 15.68 -15.49 18.70
CA LYS A 58 14.83 -15.89 19.84
C LYS A 58 13.60 -16.59 19.25
N ALA A 59 13.35 -17.82 19.70
CA ALA A 59 12.32 -18.68 19.13
C ALA A 59 10.93 -18.03 19.27
N VAL A 60 10.31 -17.70 18.14
CA VAL A 60 8.91 -17.28 18.09
C VAL A 60 8.04 -18.52 18.00
N THR A 61 7.24 -18.72 19.05
CA THR A 61 6.33 -19.86 19.20
C THR A 61 4.91 -19.44 18.83
N ILE A 62 4.27 -20.23 17.97
CA ILE A 62 2.90 -20.00 17.53
C ILE A 62 1.99 -20.99 18.25
N ARG A 63 0.92 -20.51 18.87
CA ARG A 63 -0.15 -21.33 19.41
C ARG A 63 -1.46 -21.00 18.70
N THR A 64 -2.22 -22.01 18.34
CA THR A 64 -3.54 -21.83 17.72
C THR A 64 -4.65 -22.15 18.71
N ARG A 65 -5.68 -21.30 18.76
CA ARG A 65 -6.87 -21.49 19.58
C ARG A 65 -8.13 -21.44 18.72
N LYS A 66 -9.21 -22.08 19.18
CA LYS A 66 -10.52 -22.06 18.51
C LYS A 66 -10.41 -22.43 17.03
N PHE A 67 -9.74 -23.54 16.75
CA PHE A 67 -9.55 -24.03 15.40
C PHE A 67 -10.86 -24.63 14.88
N MET A 68 -11.35 -24.10 13.77
CA MET A 68 -12.59 -24.54 13.15
C MET A 68 -12.40 -24.71 11.64
N THR A 69 -12.83 -25.84 11.13
CA THR A 69 -12.86 -26.14 9.69
C THR A 69 -14.21 -25.71 9.12
N ASN A 70 -14.22 -24.67 8.28
CA ASN A 70 -15.43 -24.21 7.60
C ASN A 70 -15.44 -24.74 6.16
N ARG A 71 -16.29 -25.74 5.90
CA ARG A 71 -16.39 -26.37 4.57
C ARG A 71 -17.11 -25.49 3.54
N LEU A 72 -18.09 -24.69 3.95
CA LEU A 72 -18.86 -23.81 3.05
C LEU A 72 -17.97 -22.77 2.37
N LEU A 73 -16.96 -22.28 3.10
CA LEU A 73 -16.00 -21.29 2.62
C LEU A 73 -14.66 -21.91 2.22
N SER A 74 -14.55 -23.24 2.27
CA SER A 74 -13.32 -24.01 1.97
C SER A 74 -12.08 -23.45 2.66
N ARG A 75 -12.19 -23.20 3.98
CA ARG A 75 -11.11 -22.63 4.77
C ARG A 75 -11.07 -23.15 6.21
N LYS A 76 -9.86 -23.15 6.77
CA LYS A 76 -9.59 -23.35 8.20
C LYS A 76 -9.46 -21.98 8.84
N GLN A 77 -10.16 -21.74 9.94
CA GLN A 77 -10.12 -20.47 10.66
C GLN A 77 -9.79 -20.67 12.13
N PHE A 78 -8.92 -19.82 12.67
CA PHE A 78 -8.43 -19.94 14.04
C PHE A 78 -7.89 -18.61 14.56
N VAL A 79 -7.79 -18.54 15.89
CA VAL A 79 -7.09 -17.45 16.58
C VAL A 79 -5.64 -17.86 16.75
N ILE A 80 -4.73 -16.92 16.47
CA ILE A 80 -3.28 -17.12 16.60
C ILE A 80 -2.78 -16.33 17.81
N ASP A 81 -2.12 -17.03 18.71
CA ASP A 81 -1.33 -16.43 19.77
C ASP A 81 0.15 -16.59 19.42
N VAL A 82 0.87 -15.47 19.35
CA VAL A 82 2.29 -15.42 19.03
C VAL A 82 3.06 -15.06 20.29
N LEU A 83 3.89 -15.97 20.76
CA LEU A 83 4.82 -15.77 21.86
C LEU A 83 6.20 -15.41 21.29
N HIS A 84 6.73 -14.25 21.67
CA HIS A 84 7.99 -13.72 21.18
C HIS A 84 8.78 -13.07 22.34
N PRO A 85 9.36 -13.89 23.24
CA PRO A 85 10.07 -13.38 24.41
C PRO A 85 11.28 -12.55 24.00
N GLY A 86 11.37 -11.32 24.50
CA GLY A 86 12.53 -10.45 24.29
C GLY A 86 12.82 -10.09 22.82
N ARG A 87 11.84 -10.26 21.92
CA ARG A 87 11.87 -9.80 20.53
C ARG A 87 10.74 -8.76 20.34
N PRO A 88 10.87 -7.78 19.45
CA PRO A 88 9.74 -6.94 19.03
C PRO A 88 8.68 -7.74 18.26
N ASN A 89 7.67 -7.04 17.74
CA ASN A 89 6.57 -7.65 17.02
C ASN A 89 7.05 -8.45 15.79
N VAL A 90 6.40 -9.59 15.56
CA VAL A 90 6.72 -10.52 14.49
C VAL A 90 6.12 -10.04 13.18
N SER A 91 6.89 -10.13 12.09
CA SER A 91 6.41 -9.77 10.77
C SER A 91 5.35 -10.78 10.27
N LYS A 92 4.42 -10.33 9.44
CA LYS A 92 3.38 -11.22 8.89
C LYS A 92 3.94 -12.25 7.90
N ALA A 93 5.06 -11.93 7.25
CA ALA A 93 5.74 -12.85 6.33
C ALA A 93 6.27 -14.07 7.08
N GLU A 94 7.00 -13.86 8.18
CA GLU A 94 7.51 -14.94 9.04
C GLU A 94 6.37 -15.81 9.60
N LEU A 95 5.25 -15.21 9.99
CA LEU A 95 4.11 -15.97 10.50
C LEU A 95 3.46 -16.84 9.41
N LYS A 96 3.39 -16.36 8.17
CA LYS A 96 2.89 -17.17 7.06
C LYS A 96 3.80 -18.36 6.78
N GLU A 97 5.11 -18.15 6.76
CA GLU A 97 6.08 -19.22 6.53
C GLU A 97 5.97 -20.30 7.60
N LYS A 98 5.88 -19.90 8.87
CA LYS A 98 5.71 -20.84 9.99
C LYS A 98 4.39 -21.58 9.94
N LEU A 99 3.28 -20.90 9.64
CA LEU A 99 1.98 -21.54 9.49
C LEU A 99 1.95 -22.49 8.28
N GLY A 100 2.65 -22.15 7.20
CA GLY A 100 2.81 -23.00 6.03
C GLY A 100 3.52 -24.31 6.37
N ARG A 101 4.55 -24.25 7.22
CA ARG A 101 5.27 -25.43 7.73
C ARG A 101 4.49 -26.27 8.74
N ILE A 102 3.68 -25.63 9.60
CA ILE A 102 2.91 -26.34 10.64
C ILE A 102 1.73 -27.12 10.04
N TYR A 103 1.09 -26.56 9.02
CA TYR A 103 -0.14 -27.10 8.44
C TYR A 103 0.04 -27.62 7.01
N ASP A 104 1.29 -27.77 6.56
CA ASP A 104 1.69 -28.28 5.24
C ASP A 104 0.89 -27.66 4.10
N VAL A 105 0.87 -26.33 4.07
CA VAL A 105 0.15 -25.56 3.04
C VAL A 105 1.08 -25.37 1.85
N LYS A 106 0.62 -25.81 0.66
CA LYS A 106 1.38 -25.74 -0.60
C LYS A 106 1.77 -24.31 -0.97
N ASP A 107 0.83 -23.37 -0.83
CA ASP A 107 1.02 -21.97 -1.24
C ASP A 107 0.98 -21.01 -0.04
N PRO A 108 2.00 -20.16 0.19
CA PRO A 108 1.98 -19.15 1.25
C PRO A 108 0.95 -18.03 1.00
N ASN A 109 0.47 -17.91 -0.24
CA ASN A 109 -0.51 -16.92 -0.67
C ASN A 109 -1.95 -17.28 -0.27
N SER A 110 -2.23 -18.55 0.05
CA SER A 110 -3.54 -18.97 0.58
C SER A 110 -3.70 -18.70 2.07
N ILE A 111 -2.61 -18.32 2.76
CA ILE A 111 -2.58 -18.02 4.19
C ILE A 111 -2.77 -16.52 4.42
N PHE A 112 -3.82 -16.17 5.16
CA PHE A 112 -4.12 -14.79 5.54
C PHE A 112 -4.03 -14.62 7.04
N VAL A 113 -3.24 -13.64 7.47
CA VAL A 113 -3.05 -13.33 8.88
C VAL A 113 -3.32 -11.85 9.13
N PHE A 114 -4.26 -11.55 10.04
CA PHE A 114 -4.74 -10.19 10.27
C PHE A 114 -5.15 -9.94 11.72
N LYS A 115 -5.44 -8.67 12.03
CA LYS A 115 -5.90 -8.20 13.36
C LYS A 115 -4.92 -8.55 14.51
N PHE A 116 -3.62 -8.46 14.25
CA PHE A 116 -2.64 -8.61 15.32
C PHE A 116 -2.70 -7.43 16.29
N ARG A 117 -2.88 -7.73 17.57
CA ARG A 117 -2.79 -6.79 18.69
C ARG A 117 -1.78 -7.34 19.70
N THR A 118 -0.78 -6.53 20.01
CA THR A 118 0.18 -6.80 21.08
C THR A 118 -0.51 -6.59 22.44
N HIS A 119 -0.29 -7.52 23.38
CA HIS A 119 -0.72 -7.30 24.75
C HIS A 119 0.13 -6.24 25.44
N PHE A 120 -0.45 -5.60 26.45
CA PHE A 120 0.29 -4.69 27.32
C PHE A 120 1.43 -5.45 28.02
N GLY A 121 2.60 -4.84 28.12
CA GLY A 121 3.83 -5.49 28.59
C GLY A 121 4.58 -6.32 27.53
N GLY A 122 4.06 -6.45 26.31
CA GLY A 122 4.76 -7.10 25.19
C GLY A 122 4.88 -8.63 25.33
N GLY A 123 5.69 -9.24 24.46
CA GLY A 123 6.00 -10.69 24.46
C GLY A 123 4.88 -11.62 23.99
N LYS A 124 3.62 -11.15 23.98
CA LYS A 124 2.45 -11.88 23.47
C LYS A 124 1.64 -11.00 22.52
N SER A 125 1.27 -11.56 21.37
CA SER A 125 0.40 -10.92 20.38
C SER A 125 -0.72 -11.86 19.99
N THR A 126 -1.94 -11.34 19.90
CA THR A 126 -3.12 -12.10 19.47
C THR A 126 -3.54 -11.64 18.08
N GLY A 127 -3.90 -12.57 17.21
CA GLY A 127 -4.35 -12.29 15.85
C GLY A 127 -5.31 -13.36 15.35
N PHE A 128 -5.69 -13.23 14.09
CA PHE A 128 -6.58 -14.17 13.42
C PHE A 128 -5.91 -14.73 12.17
N GLY A 129 -6.05 -16.04 11.98
CA GLY A 129 -5.49 -16.79 10.87
C GLY A 129 -6.58 -17.46 10.05
N LEU A 130 -6.44 -17.38 8.74
CA LEU A 130 -7.26 -18.09 7.77
C LEU A 130 -6.34 -18.84 6.82
N ILE A 131 -6.60 -20.13 6.63
CA ILE A 131 -5.91 -20.96 5.63
C ILE A 131 -6.98 -21.43 4.66
N TYR A 132 -6.85 -21.03 3.40
CA TYR A 132 -7.69 -21.52 2.31
C TYR A 132 -7.04 -22.74 1.66
N ASP A 133 -7.87 -23.64 1.12
CA ASP A 133 -7.38 -24.78 0.35
C ASP A 133 -6.79 -24.35 -1.01
N SER A 134 -7.32 -23.28 -1.61
CA SER A 134 -6.84 -22.72 -2.89
C SER A 134 -6.82 -21.19 -2.91
N VAL A 135 -5.97 -20.62 -3.77
CA VAL A 135 -5.84 -19.16 -3.96
C VAL A 135 -7.08 -18.57 -4.64
N GLU A 136 -7.75 -19.33 -5.49
CA GLU A 136 -8.98 -18.89 -6.16
C GLU A 136 -10.12 -18.68 -5.17
N ASN A 137 -10.27 -19.61 -4.20
CA ASN A 137 -11.25 -19.50 -3.15
C ASN A 137 -10.95 -18.28 -2.25
N ALA A 138 -9.66 -18.03 -1.96
CA ALA A 138 -9.26 -16.84 -1.24
C ALA A 138 -9.71 -15.55 -1.95
N LYS A 139 -9.53 -15.44 -3.27
CA LYS A 139 -9.95 -14.25 -4.04
C LYS A 139 -11.46 -14.03 -4.06
N LYS A 140 -12.25 -15.11 -4.03
CA LYS A 140 -13.73 -15.05 -4.03
C LYS A 140 -14.30 -14.59 -2.69
N TYR A 141 -13.79 -15.13 -1.58
CA TYR A 141 -14.38 -14.92 -0.26
C TYR A 141 -13.73 -13.79 0.55
N GLU A 142 -12.46 -13.47 0.31
CA GLU A 142 -11.80 -12.40 1.07
C GLU A 142 -12.25 -11.01 0.60
N PRO A 143 -12.45 -10.07 1.55
CA PRO A 143 -12.62 -8.67 1.22
C PRO A 143 -11.41 -8.11 0.43
N LYS A 144 -11.69 -7.30 -0.60
CA LYS A 144 -10.67 -6.72 -1.49
C LYS A 144 -9.51 -6.03 -0.76
N TYR A 145 -9.77 -5.32 0.34
CA TYR A 145 -8.71 -4.63 1.08
C TYR A 145 -7.63 -5.56 1.65
N ARG A 146 -7.96 -6.84 1.91
CA ARG A 146 -6.98 -7.83 2.35
C ARG A 146 -6.17 -8.38 1.19
N LEU A 147 -6.82 -8.60 0.04
CA LEU A 147 -6.16 -9.02 -1.20
C LEU A 147 -5.11 -7.98 -1.63
N VAL A 148 -5.46 -6.69 -1.59
CA VAL A 148 -4.55 -5.58 -1.91
C VAL A 148 -3.35 -5.55 -0.94
N ARG A 149 -3.58 -5.71 0.37
CA ARG A 149 -2.49 -5.77 1.35
C ARG A 149 -1.58 -6.98 1.19
N ASN A 150 -2.08 -8.04 0.57
CA ASN A 150 -1.33 -9.26 0.28
C ASN A 150 -0.63 -9.23 -1.07
N GLY A 151 -0.88 -8.20 -1.90
CA GLY A 151 -0.36 -8.09 -3.27
C GLY A 151 -1.10 -8.94 -4.31
N LEU A 152 -2.28 -9.47 -4.00
CA LEU A 152 -3.06 -10.34 -4.92
C LEU A 152 -4.05 -9.57 -5.81
N ASP A 153 -4.40 -8.34 -5.44
CA ASP A 153 -5.30 -7.47 -6.18
C ASP A 153 -4.75 -6.04 -6.17
N THR A 154 -5.13 -5.25 -7.17
CA THR A 154 -4.69 -3.85 -7.29
C THR A 154 -5.66 -2.90 -6.60
N LYS A 155 -5.12 -1.83 -6.02
CA LYS A 155 -5.94 -0.81 -5.38
C LYS A 155 -6.63 0.02 -6.45
N ILE A 156 -7.96 0.09 -6.39
CA ILE A 156 -8.74 0.97 -7.26
C ILE A 156 -8.71 2.39 -6.70
N GLU A 157 -8.04 3.31 -7.38
CA GLU A 157 -7.94 4.70 -6.96
C GLU A 157 -9.05 5.54 -7.61
N LYS A 158 -10.12 5.79 -6.86
CA LYS A 158 -11.24 6.65 -7.29
C LYS A 158 -11.67 7.57 -6.16
N SER A 159 -11.78 8.86 -6.44
CA SER A 159 -12.27 9.84 -5.46
C SER A 159 -13.79 9.74 -5.29
N ARG A 160 -14.24 9.68 -4.03
CA ARG A 160 -15.67 9.65 -3.68
C ARG A 160 -16.41 10.92 -4.15
N LYS A 161 -15.73 12.08 -4.16
CA LYS A 161 -16.29 13.36 -4.62
C LYS A 161 -16.59 13.31 -6.12
N GLN A 162 -15.61 12.92 -6.93
CA GLN A 162 -15.75 12.82 -8.39
C GLN A 162 -16.85 11.83 -8.82
N MET A 163 -17.00 10.70 -8.12
CA MET A 163 -18.07 9.73 -8.39
C MET A 163 -19.46 10.31 -8.09
N LYS A 164 -19.62 11.03 -6.97
CA LYS A 164 -20.89 11.66 -6.60
C LYS A 164 -21.26 12.80 -7.56
N GLU A 165 -20.31 13.65 -7.93
CA GLU A 165 -20.52 14.72 -8.89
C GLU A 165 -20.86 14.18 -10.29
N ARG A 166 -20.18 13.12 -10.75
CA ARG A 166 -20.51 12.43 -12.00
C ARG A 166 -21.93 11.85 -11.97
N LYS A 167 -22.32 11.21 -10.85
CA LYS A 167 -23.69 10.70 -10.65
C LYS A 167 -24.72 11.84 -10.73
N ASN A 168 -24.49 12.95 -10.06
CA ASN A 168 -25.41 14.09 -10.08
C ASN A 168 -25.50 14.75 -11.46
N ARG A 169 -24.38 14.90 -12.19
CA ARG A 169 -24.40 15.36 -13.60
C ARG A 169 -25.19 14.41 -14.50
N SER A 170 -25.00 13.11 -14.35
CA SER A 170 -25.71 12.09 -15.15
C SER A 170 -27.22 12.03 -14.89
N LYS A 171 -27.69 12.49 -13.72
CA LYS A 171 -29.11 12.58 -13.38
C LYS A 171 -29.81 13.76 -14.06
N LYS A 172 -29.08 14.84 -14.39
CA LYS A 172 -29.64 16.04 -15.04
C LYS A 172 -30.06 15.78 -16.49
N ILE A 173 -29.46 14.77 -17.14
CA ILE A 173 -29.66 14.49 -18.57
C ILE A 173 -30.57 13.26 -18.71
N ARG A 174 -31.59 13.37 -19.58
CA ARG A 174 -32.59 12.31 -19.86
C ARG A 174 -32.46 11.77 -21.29
N GLY A 175 -32.93 10.54 -21.50
CA GLY A 175 -32.98 9.89 -22.83
C GLY A 175 -31.61 9.69 -23.49
N VAL A 176 -31.59 9.66 -24.83
CA VAL A 176 -30.39 9.42 -25.67
C VAL A 176 -29.29 10.47 -25.46
N LYS A 177 -29.61 11.66 -24.92
CA LYS A 177 -28.60 12.66 -24.56
C LYS A 177 -27.66 12.21 -23.44
N LYS A 178 -28.07 11.24 -22.61
CA LYS A 178 -27.27 10.72 -21.49
C LYS A 178 -26.08 9.88 -21.95
N THR A 179 -26.21 9.12 -23.03
CA THR A 179 -25.11 8.37 -23.64
C THR A 179 -24.16 9.31 -24.40
N LYS A 180 -24.70 10.26 -25.18
CA LYS A 180 -23.90 11.24 -25.95
C LYS A 180 -23.07 12.22 -25.09
N ALA A 181 -23.48 12.51 -23.85
CA ALA A 181 -22.75 13.42 -22.96
C ALA A 181 -21.36 12.90 -22.52
N GLY A 182 -21.14 11.57 -22.54
CA GLY A 182 -19.81 10.98 -22.33
C GLY A 182 -18.92 11.05 -23.57
N ASP A 183 -19.52 10.92 -24.76
CA ASP A 183 -18.80 10.88 -26.03
C ASP A 183 -18.41 12.27 -26.57
N ALA A 184 -19.17 13.31 -26.24
CA ALA A 184 -18.84 14.70 -26.63
C ALA A 184 -17.47 15.16 -26.10
N ALA A 185 -17.03 14.63 -24.94
CA ALA A 185 -15.70 14.90 -24.39
C ALA A 185 -14.59 14.08 -25.08
N LYS A 186 -14.92 12.93 -25.71
CA LYS A 186 -13.96 12.11 -26.47
C LYS A 186 -13.76 12.60 -27.91
N LYS A 187 -14.77 13.25 -28.50
CA LYS A 187 -14.75 13.67 -29.92
C LYS A 187 -13.89 14.91 -30.23
N LYS A 188 -13.31 15.56 -29.21
CA LYS A 188 -12.44 16.76 -29.35
C LYS A 188 -10.94 16.45 -29.27
N LYS A 189 -10.55 15.18 -29.28
CA LYS A 189 -9.14 14.76 -29.33
C LYS A 189 -8.84 14.10 -30.66
#